data_AF-A0A6A8MGZ1-F1
#
_entry.id   AF-A0A6A8MGZ1-F1
#
_cell.length_a   1.000
_cell.length_b   1.000
_cell.length_c   1.000
_cell.angle_alpha   90.00
_cell.angle_beta   90.00
_cell.angle_gamma   90.00
#
_symmetry.space_group_name_H-M   'P 1'
#
loop_
_entity.id
_entity.type
_entity.pdbx_description
1 polymer ?
#
loop_
_entity_poly.entity_id
_entity_poly.type
_entity_poly.pdbx_seq_one_letter_code
_entity_poly.pdbx_strand_id
1 'polypeptide(L)'
;GTEYHGLSYDALTAHTAFVFLRYMFMSVEKRDDEDDRTIGELFYCMIDELADITFHHSLQILVEAMFESVKEIFQLTEEQMERFTKAFISRLPKYMQEAISPSLAA
;
A
#
# COMPACT_ATOMS: atom_id res chain seq x y z
N GLY A 1 -19.57 26.10 -48.59
CA GLY A 1 -18.64 24.97 -48.62
C GLY A 1 -19.42 23.77 -49.07
N THR A 2 -18.95 23.06 -50.08
CA THR A 2 -19.62 21.88 -50.64
C THR A 2 -19.45 20.70 -49.71
N GLU A 3 -20.55 20.19 -49.15
CA GLU A 3 -20.57 18.93 -48.40
C GLU A 3 -20.32 17.73 -49.32
N TYR A 4 -19.65 16.72 -48.77
CA TYR A 4 -19.24 15.51 -49.47
C TYR A 4 -20.38 14.47 -49.51
N HIS A 5 -20.73 13.97 -50.70
CA HIS A 5 -21.81 13.00 -50.96
C HIS A 5 -21.30 11.61 -51.37
N GLY A 6 -20.25 11.10 -50.73
CA GLY A 6 -19.74 9.75 -51.01
C GLY A 6 -20.65 8.65 -50.44
N LEU A 7 -21.53 8.08 -51.26
CA LEU A 7 -22.45 6.96 -50.94
C LEU A 7 -21.76 5.58 -50.82
N SER A 8 -20.44 5.53 -50.62
CA SER A 8 -19.70 4.28 -50.43
C SER A 8 -19.66 3.95 -48.93
N TYR A 9 -20.28 2.83 -48.54
CA TYR A 9 -20.20 2.32 -47.18
C TYR A 9 -18.75 2.09 -46.72
N ASP A 10 -17.84 1.75 -47.63
CA ASP A 10 -16.42 1.60 -47.33
C ASP A 10 -15.77 2.95 -46.99
N ALA A 11 -16.12 4.02 -47.73
CA ALA A 11 -15.63 5.36 -47.45
C ALA A 11 -16.14 5.90 -46.10
N LEU A 12 -17.40 5.64 -45.76
CA LEU A 12 -17.97 6.01 -44.46
C LEU A 12 -17.36 5.20 -43.30
N THR A 13 -17.14 3.90 -43.50
CA THR A 13 -16.47 3.02 -42.54
C THR A 13 -15.03 3.45 -42.33
N ALA A 14 -14.29 3.74 -43.40
CA ALA A 14 -12.93 4.25 -43.32
C ALA A 14 -12.88 5.60 -42.59
N HIS A 15 -13.77 6.54 -42.93
CA HIS A 15 -13.82 7.85 -42.28
C HIS A 15 -14.09 7.74 -40.78
N THR A 16 -15.08 6.95 -40.38
CA THR A 16 -15.38 6.74 -38.95
C THR A 16 -14.24 6.04 -38.23
N ALA A 17 -13.58 5.05 -38.84
CA ALA A 17 -12.39 4.41 -38.30
C ALA A 17 -11.23 5.41 -38.09
N PHE A 18 -10.97 6.31 -39.05
CA PHE A 18 -9.95 7.36 -38.90
C PHE A 18 -10.27 8.34 -37.77
N VAL A 19 -11.54 8.73 -37.62
CA VAL A 19 -11.97 9.60 -36.51
C VAL A 19 -11.73 8.89 -35.18
N PHE A 20 -12.18 7.64 -35.02
CA PHE A 20 -11.94 6.87 -33.79
C PHE A 20 -10.46 6.67 -33.51
N LEU A 21 -9.65 6.38 -34.53
CA LEU A 21 -8.21 6.23 -34.40
C LEU A 21 -7.56 7.51 -33.85
N ARG A 22 -7.93 8.67 -34.38
CA ARG A 22 -7.43 9.96 -33.90
C ARG A 22 -7.82 10.21 -32.45
N TYR A 23 -9.08 9.95 -32.08
CA TYR A 23 -9.51 10.08 -30.68
C TYR A 23 -8.78 9.12 -29.75
N MET A 24 -8.51 7.89 -30.18
CA MET A 24 -7.72 6.92 -29.41
C MET A 24 -6.29 7.42 -29.20
N PHE A 25 -5.61 7.91 -30.23
CA PHE A 25 -4.26 8.49 -30.10
C PHE A 25 -4.24 9.70 -29.16
N MET A 26 -5.15 10.67 -29.34
CA MET A 26 -5.23 11.83 -28.46
C MET A 26 -5.57 11.44 -27.01
N SER A 27 -6.34 10.38 -26.80
CA SER A 27 -6.68 9.90 -25.45
C SER A 27 -5.49 9.22 -24.76
N VAL A 28 -4.62 8.55 -25.51
CA VAL A 28 -3.36 8.00 -24.99
C VAL A 28 -2.39 9.13 -24.67
N GLU A 29 -2.17 10.05 -25.59
CA GLU A 29 -1.30 11.21 -25.41
C GLU A 29 -1.75 12.08 -24.22
N LYS A 30 -3.06 12.31 -24.06
CA LYS A 30 -3.62 13.03 -22.91
C LYS A 30 -3.40 12.29 -21.59
N ARG A 31 -3.42 10.94 -21.57
CA ARG A 31 -3.10 10.17 -20.35
C ARG A 31 -1.62 10.28 -20.02
N ASP A 32 -0.75 10.21 -21.02
CA ASP A 32 0.69 10.35 -20.80
C ASP A 32 1.08 11.78 -20.36
N ASP A 33 0.31 12.80 -20.75
CA ASP A 33 0.56 14.21 -20.43
C ASP A 33 -0.15 14.69 -19.14
N GLU A 34 -1.34 14.18 -18.81
CA GLU A 34 -2.13 14.63 -17.64
C GLU A 34 -2.14 13.64 -16.47
N ASP A 35 -1.87 12.35 -16.67
CA ASP A 35 -1.82 11.34 -15.61
C ASP A 35 -0.36 10.92 -15.38
N ASP A 36 0.34 11.71 -14.57
CA ASP A 36 1.70 11.45 -14.08
C ASP A 36 1.71 10.18 -13.18
N ARG A 37 1.50 8.99 -13.75
CA ARG A 37 1.52 7.68 -13.07
C ARG A 37 0.76 7.61 -11.73
N THR A 38 -0.16 8.53 -11.48
CA THR A 38 -0.56 8.86 -10.11
C THR A 38 -1.26 7.69 -9.44
N ILE A 39 -2.17 7.04 -10.17
CA ILE A 39 -2.95 5.91 -9.65
C ILE A 39 -2.09 4.64 -9.53
N GLY A 40 -1.17 4.42 -10.48
CA GLY A 40 -0.28 3.26 -10.45
C GLY A 40 0.70 3.33 -9.29
N GLU A 41 1.32 4.49 -9.08
CA GLU A 41 2.24 4.73 -7.97
C GLU A 41 1.52 4.68 -6.62
N LEU A 42 0.34 5.31 -6.51
CA LEU A 42 -0.50 5.19 -5.31
C LEU A 42 -0.87 3.74 -4.99
N PHE A 43 -1.20 2.93 -6.00
CA PHE A 43 -1.48 1.51 -5.80
C PHE A 43 -0.25 0.76 -5.27
N TYR A 44 0.94 1.00 -5.82
CA TYR A 44 2.17 0.39 -5.31
C TYR A 44 2.49 0.82 -3.87
N CYS A 45 2.38 2.12 -3.56
CA CYS A 45 2.56 2.62 -2.19
C CYS A 45 1.56 1.97 -1.22
N MET A 46 0.28 1.84 -1.60
CA MET A 46 -0.73 1.20 -0.77
C MET A 46 -0.46 -0.29 -0.56
N ILE A 47 0.01 -1.02 -1.58
CA ILE A 47 0.35 -2.44 -1.45
C ILE A 47 1.57 -2.64 -0.52
N ASP A 48 2.57 -1.77 -0.62
CA ASP A 48 3.74 -1.79 0.25
C ASP A 48 3.35 -1.51 1.71
N GLU A 49 2.56 -0.45 1.94
CA GLU A 49 2.02 -0.14 3.27
C GLU A 49 1.13 -1.27 3.83
N LEU A 50 0.30 -1.91 2.99
CA LEU A 50 -0.53 -3.05 3.40
C LEU A 50 0.32 -4.26 3.84
N ALA A 51 1.46 -4.50 3.19
CA ALA A 51 2.39 -5.55 3.58
C ALA A 51 3.01 -5.25 4.96
N ASP A 52 3.41 -4.00 5.20
CA ASP A 52 3.95 -3.55 6.48
C ASP A 52 2.92 -3.61 7.61
N ILE A 53 1.66 -3.20 7.36
CA ILE A 53 0.55 -3.32 8.32
C ILE A 53 0.32 -4.80 8.68
N THR A 54 0.38 -5.70 7.70
CA THR A 54 0.23 -7.14 7.93
C THR A 54 1.38 -7.70 8.76
N PHE A 55 2.61 -7.26 8.49
CA PHE A 55 3.78 -7.69 9.25
C PHE A 55 3.75 -7.18 10.69
N HIS A 56 3.45 -5.90 10.90
CA HIS A 56 3.29 -5.31 12.22
C HIS A 56 2.22 -6.04 13.04
N HIS A 57 1.05 -6.26 12.44
CA HIS A 57 -0.05 -6.97 13.08
C HIS A 57 0.31 -8.41 13.44
N SER A 58 0.98 -9.12 12.53
CA SER A 58 1.46 -10.49 12.77
C SER A 58 2.47 -10.54 13.91
N LEU A 59 3.41 -9.59 13.96
CA LEU A 59 4.40 -9.50 15.03
C LEU A 59 3.74 -9.20 16.39
N GLN A 60 2.74 -8.31 16.41
CA GLN A 60 1.97 -8.02 17.62
C GLN A 60 1.28 -9.28 18.16
N ILE A 61 0.59 -10.04 17.28
CA ILE A 61 -0.08 -11.29 17.67
C ILE A 61 0.94 -12.28 18.27
N LEU A 62 2.10 -12.45 17.65
CA LEU A 62 3.13 -13.36 18.13
C LEU A 62 3.66 -12.97 19.51
N VAL A 63 3.93 -11.68 19.72
CA VAL A 63 4.43 -11.16 20.99
C VAL A 63 3.38 -11.27 22.09
N GLU A 64 2.12 -10.96 21.79
CA GLU A 64 1.01 -11.09 22.74
C GLU A 64 0.78 -12.55 23.15
N ALA A 65 0.74 -13.47 22.18
CA ALA A 65 0.64 -14.90 22.45
C ALA A 65 1.81 -15.43 23.31
N MET A 66 3.03 -14.93 23.07
CA MET A 66 4.19 -15.24 23.91
C MET A 66 4.01 -14.74 25.35
N PHE A 67 3.59 -13.49 25.53
CA PHE A 67 3.37 -12.92 26.86
C PHE A 67 2.30 -13.67 27.64
N GLU A 68 1.16 -14.00 27.02
CA GLU A 68 0.10 -14.77 27.66
C GLU A 68 0.57 -16.17 28.04
N SER A 69 1.30 -16.85 27.15
CA SER A 69 1.90 -18.16 27.46
C SER A 69 2.84 -18.10 28.67
N VAL A 70 3.65 -17.03 28.77
CA VAL A 70 4.57 -16.83 29.90
C VAL A 70 3.80 -16.52 31.19
N LYS A 71 2.74 -15.70 31.15
CA LYS A 71 1.89 -15.45 32.33
C LYS A 71 1.25 -16.74 32.82
N GLU A 72 0.71 -17.55 31.92
CA GLU A 72 -0.02 -18.77 32.28
C GLU A 72 0.92 -19.83 32.88
N ILE A 73 2.03 -20.12 32.21
CA ILE A 73 2.96 -21.18 32.63
C ILE A 73 3.70 -20.81 33.92
N PHE A 74 4.11 -19.55 34.07
CA PHE A 74 4.93 -19.11 35.20
C PHE A 74 4.13 -18.39 36.29
N GLN A 75 2.82 -18.20 36.11
CA GLN A 75 1.92 -17.51 37.04
C GLN A 75 2.48 -16.15 37.51
N LEU A 76 3.06 -15.40 36.59
CA LEU A 76 3.74 -14.13 36.91
C LEU A 76 2.75 -13.07 37.36
N THR A 77 3.14 -12.30 38.38
CA THR A 77 2.42 -11.07 38.74
C THR A 77 2.67 -9.97 37.71
N GLU A 78 1.81 -8.94 37.68
CA GLU A 78 2.00 -7.79 36.79
C GLU A 78 3.36 -7.11 36.98
N GLU A 79 3.83 -6.98 38.23
CA GLU A 79 5.15 -6.42 38.54
C GLU A 79 6.31 -7.25 37.96
N GLN A 80 6.18 -8.58 38.02
CA GLN A 80 7.18 -9.48 37.43
C GLN A 80 7.15 -9.41 35.91
N MET A 81 5.97 -9.24 35.33
CA MET A 81 5.82 -9.04 33.89
C MET A 81 6.43 -7.71 33.44
N GLU A 82 6.25 -6.63 34.19
CA GLU A 82 6.88 -5.33 33.87
C GLU A 82 8.42 -5.43 33.90
N ARG A 83 8.98 -6.13 34.89
CA ARG A 83 10.43 -6.39 34.96
C ARG A 83 10.91 -7.22 33.79
N PHE A 84 10.14 -8.25 33.42
CA PHE A 84 10.43 -9.07 32.26
C PHE A 84 10.43 -8.23 30.97
N THR A 85 9.42 -7.41 30.74
CA THR A 85 9.32 -6.53 29.57
C THR A 85 10.49 -5.55 29.50
N LYS A 86 10.86 -4.90 30.60
CA LYS A 86 12.05 -4.02 30.66
C LYS A 86 13.34 -4.77 30.32
N ALA A 87 13.50 -5.99 30.83
CA ALA A 87 14.65 -6.83 30.55
C ALA A 87 14.66 -7.41 29.13
N PHE A 88 13.49 -7.58 28.51
CA PHE A 88 13.36 -7.96 27.11
C PHE A 88 13.80 -6.79 26.21
N ILE A 89 13.24 -5.60 26.43
CA ILE A 89 13.56 -4.39 25.65
C ILE A 89 15.06 -4.07 25.74
N SER A 90 15.67 -4.14 26.93
CA SER A 90 17.09 -3.83 27.10
C SER A 90 18.05 -4.77 26.36
N ARG A 91 17.59 -5.96 25.93
CA ARG A 91 18.35 -6.93 25.14
C ARG A 91 18.16 -6.77 23.63
N LEU A 92 17.19 -5.96 23.19
CA LEU A 92 16.99 -5.66 21.77
C LEU A 92 18.15 -4.81 21.23
N PRO A 93 18.38 -4.76 19.92
CA PRO A 93 19.30 -3.81 19.30
C PRO A 93 18.96 -2.35 19.65
N LYS A 94 19.98 -1.48 19.76
CA LYS A 94 19.81 -0.07 20.18
C LYS A 94 18.75 0.69 19.37
N TYR A 95 18.74 0.52 18.04
CA TYR A 95 17.77 1.18 17.17
C TYR A 95 16.32 0.80 17.49
N MET A 96 16.06 -0.44 17.95
CA MET A 96 14.72 -0.87 18.37
C MET A 96 14.36 -0.32 19.75
N GLN A 97 15.33 -0.26 20.66
CA GLN A 97 15.13 0.37 21.97
C GLN A 97 14.72 1.83 21.81
N GLU A 98 15.42 2.56 20.96
CA GLU A 98 15.15 3.97 20.64
C GLU A 98 13.78 4.16 19.99
N ALA A 99 13.36 3.25 19.12
CA ALA A 99 12.04 3.30 18.48
C ALA A 99 10.88 3.01 19.46
N ILE A 100 11.08 2.13 20.45
CA ILE A 100 10.05 1.73 21.42
C ILE A 100 9.96 2.70 22.61
N SER A 101 11.07 3.37 22.96
CA SER A 101 11.14 4.32 24.08
C SER A 101 10.11 5.47 24.01
N PRO A 102 9.88 6.15 22.87
CA PRO A 102 8.89 7.23 22.79
C PRO A 102 7.44 6.71 22.89
N SER A 103 7.14 5.49 22.46
CA SER A 103 5.78 4.91 22.56
C SER A 103 5.40 4.43 23.96
N LEU A 104 6.36 4.25 24.87
CA LEU A 104 6.12 3.81 26.24
C LEU A 104 5.90 5.00 27.22
N ALA A 105 6.12 6.23 26.75
CA ALA A 105 5.98 7.47 27.53
C ALA A 105 4.66 8.21 27.29
N ALA A 106 3.83 7.74 26.35
CA ALA A 106 2.48 8.23 26.05
C ALA A 106 1.44 7.28 26.65
#